data_AF-A0A2G6HK49-F1
#
_entry.id   AF-A0A2G6HK49-F1
#
_cell.length_a   1.000
_cell.length_b   1.000
_cell.length_c   1.000
_cell.angle_alpha   90.00
_cell.angle_beta   90.00
_cell.angle_gamma   90.00
#
_symmetry.space_group_name_H-M   'P 1'
#
loop_
_entity.id
_entity.type
_entity.pdbx_description
1 polymer ?
#
loop_
_entity_poly.entity_id
_entity_poly.type
_entity_poly.pdbx_seq_one_letter_code
_entity_poly.pdbx_strand_id
1 'polypeptide(L)'
;MSAPWVFILIGVIAVIINFGSHKDALVSFFGLEITAQSLDAGALIVGRAFAVTAAVMLLACTTPISELLMGMRRIGIPGVLVDISAATYRMIFLLLDRAGAIRRAQAARLGYTNSRRATSSMGQLLATVFVSSWDRARRLEAGLDGRGGTAELVPIRPAKPFSGRFIFWTLIANLLAAALVITIWWWK
;
A
#
# COMPACT_ATOMS: atom_id res chain seq x y z
N MET A 1 5.06 9.84 -11.13
CA MET A 1 4.54 9.44 -9.80
C MET A 1 3.47 10.44 -9.30
N SER A 2 2.54 10.87 -10.17
CA SER A 2 1.49 11.84 -9.84
C SER A 2 0.16 11.21 -9.45
N ALA A 3 0.02 9.88 -9.58
CA ALA A 3 -1.25 9.17 -9.44
C ALA A 3 -1.98 9.40 -8.09
N PRO A 4 -1.29 9.41 -6.92
CA PRO A 4 -1.97 9.65 -5.65
C PRO A 4 -2.57 11.05 -5.55
N TRP A 5 -1.85 12.06 -6.04
CA TRP A 5 -2.31 13.45 -6.02
C TRP A 5 -3.51 13.68 -6.93
N VAL A 6 -3.49 13.07 -8.12
CA VAL A 6 -4.61 13.15 -9.07
C VAL A 6 -5.88 12.52 -8.46
N PHE A 7 -5.75 11.38 -7.80
CA PHE A 7 -6.89 10.73 -7.13
C PHE A 7 -7.46 11.57 -5.99
N ILE A 8 -6.60 12.14 -5.13
CA ILE A 8 -7.03 13.01 -4.03
C ILE A 8 -7.74 14.26 -4.58
N LEU A 9 -7.20 14.89 -5.62
CA LEU A 9 -7.82 16.06 -6.25
C LEU A 9 -9.22 15.74 -6.81
N ILE A 10 -9.35 14.64 -7.55
CA ILE A 10 -10.65 14.21 -8.10
C ILE A 10 -11.65 13.95 -6.97
N GLY A 11 -11.24 13.24 -5.91
CA GLY A 11 -12.11 12.94 -4.77
C GLY A 11 -12.55 14.19 -3.99
N VAL A 12 -11.64 15.15 -3.79
CA VAL A 12 -11.94 16.38 -3.05
C VAL A 12 -12.87 17.30 -3.85
N ILE A 13 -12.66 17.41 -5.16
CA ILE A 13 -13.57 18.14 -6.05
C ILE A 13 -14.99 17.56 -5.96
N ALA A 14 -15.12 16.23 -5.97
CA ALA A 14 -16.42 15.57 -5.83
C ALA A 14 -17.11 15.81 -4.48
N VAL A 15 -16.36 16.03 -3.40
CA VAL A 15 -16.91 16.30 -2.05
C VAL A 15 -17.28 17.77 -1.87
N ILE A 16 -16.50 18.69 -2.46
CA ILE A 16 -16.77 20.13 -2.36
C ILE A 16 -18.05 20.49 -3.12
N ILE A 17 -18.27 19.85 -4.27
CA ILE A 17 -19.42 20.06 -5.13
C ILE A 17 -20.63 19.33 -4.56
N ASN A 18 -21.67 20.07 -4.17
CA ASN A 18 -22.93 19.51 -3.72
C ASN A 18 -24.06 19.88 -4.69
N PHE A 19 -25.08 19.03 -4.77
CA PHE A 19 -26.29 19.28 -5.53
C PHE A 19 -27.44 19.59 -4.55
N GLY A 20 -28.03 20.78 -4.67
CA GLY A 20 -29.12 21.18 -3.79
C GLY A 20 -29.41 22.68 -3.89
N SER A 21 -30.34 23.14 -3.05
CA SER A 21 -30.57 24.57 -2.79
C SER A 21 -30.54 24.78 -1.28
N HIS A 22 -29.33 24.84 -0.73
CA HIS A 22 -29.10 25.09 0.68
C HIS A 22 -29.04 26.59 0.92
N LYS A 23 -29.69 27.08 1.98
CA LYS A 23 -29.73 28.51 2.32
C LYS A 23 -28.34 29.10 2.67
N ASP A 24 -27.34 28.23 2.90
CA ASP A 24 -25.98 28.58 3.29
C ASP A 24 -24.95 28.40 2.16
N ALA A 25 -25.41 28.37 0.89
CA ALA A 25 -24.53 28.27 -0.27
C ALA A 25 -23.70 29.56 -0.46
N LEU A 26 -22.37 29.45 -0.46
CA LEU A 26 -21.45 30.56 -0.71
C LEU A 26 -21.42 30.93 -2.20
N VAL A 27 -21.47 29.93 -3.06
CA VAL A 27 -21.54 30.08 -4.52
C VAL A 27 -22.49 29.01 -5.05
N SER A 28 -23.51 29.43 -5.79
CA SER A 28 -24.41 28.53 -6.52
C SER A 28 -24.30 28.82 -8.02
N PHE A 29 -23.91 27.83 -8.80
CA PHE A 29 -23.81 27.92 -10.26
C PHE A 29 -24.47 26.70 -10.89
N PHE A 30 -25.57 26.90 -11.61
CA PHE A 30 -26.25 25.85 -12.38
C PHE A 30 -26.67 24.62 -11.52
N GLY A 31 -27.10 24.84 -10.28
CA GLY A 31 -27.48 23.77 -9.34
C GLY A 31 -26.32 23.07 -8.63
N LEU A 32 -25.08 23.53 -8.87
CA LEU A 32 -23.88 23.15 -8.13
C LEU A 32 -23.64 24.18 -7.03
N GLU A 33 -23.54 23.72 -5.78
CA GLU A 33 -23.35 24.59 -4.62
C GLU A 33 -22.07 24.23 -3.88
N ILE A 34 -21.36 25.27 -3.47
CA ILE A 34 -20.23 25.19 -2.54
C ILE A 34 -20.68 25.81 -1.22
N THR A 35 -20.63 25.03 -0.15
CA THR A 35 -20.99 25.45 1.21
C THR A 35 -19.71 25.56 2.04
N ALA A 36 -19.69 26.44 3.06
CA ALA A 36 -18.54 26.51 3.98
C ALA A 36 -18.21 25.15 4.60
N GLN A 37 -19.24 24.34 4.89
CA GLN A 37 -19.11 22.99 5.42
C GLN A 37 -18.46 22.01 4.42
N SER A 38 -18.73 22.13 3.12
CA SER A 38 -18.12 21.26 2.11
C SER A 38 -16.65 21.61 1.87
N LEU A 39 -16.29 22.89 2.02
CA LEU A 39 -14.90 23.34 1.97
C LEU A 39 -14.09 22.83 3.19
N ASP A 40 -14.65 22.93 4.40
CA ASP A 40 -14.07 22.38 5.62
C ASP A 40 -13.85 20.86 5.51
N ALA A 41 -14.85 20.14 5.01
CA ALA A 41 -14.76 18.70 4.76
C ALA A 41 -13.68 18.36 3.71
N GLY A 42 -13.61 19.13 2.62
CA GLY A 42 -12.58 18.98 1.60
C GLY A 42 -11.16 19.18 2.15
N ALA A 43 -10.95 20.24 2.93
CA ALA A 43 -9.66 20.51 3.59
C ALA A 43 -9.25 19.38 4.55
N LEU A 44 -10.20 18.87 5.34
CA LEU A 44 -9.97 17.74 6.25
C LEU A 44 -9.54 16.47 5.49
N ILE A 45 -10.19 16.16 4.37
CA ILE A 45 -9.87 15.00 3.54
C ILE A 45 -8.46 15.12 2.94
N VAL A 46 -8.09 16.29 2.41
CA VAL A 46 -6.74 16.54 1.89
C VAL A 46 -5.69 16.34 2.98
N GLY A 47 -5.89 16.96 4.15
CA GLY A 47 -4.98 16.83 5.29
C GLY A 47 -4.82 15.38 5.75
N ARG A 48 -5.94 14.64 5.86
CA ARG A 48 -5.93 13.23 6.23
C ARG A 48 -5.21 12.36 5.20
N ALA A 49 -5.48 12.57 3.91
CA ALA A 49 -4.86 11.80 2.83
C ALA A 49 -3.33 12.02 2.80
N PHE A 50 -2.89 13.27 2.98
CA PHE A 50 -1.48 13.60 3.09
C PHE A 50 -0.82 12.94 4.30
N ALA A 51 -1.43 13.05 5.48
CA ALA A 51 -0.92 12.45 6.71
C ALA A 51 -0.76 10.92 6.60
N VAL A 52 -1.78 10.22 6.09
CA VAL A 52 -1.75 8.77 5.90
C VAL A 52 -0.67 8.38 4.88
N THR A 53 -0.58 9.08 3.75
CA THR A 53 0.42 8.79 2.72
C THR A 53 1.84 9.00 3.24
N ALA A 54 2.08 10.09 3.98
CA ALA A 54 3.36 10.37 4.62
C ALA A 54 3.73 9.30 5.64
N ALA A 55 2.79 8.87 6.50
CA ALA A 55 3.02 7.82 7.48
C ALA A 55 3.35 6.46 6.83
N VAL A 56 2.63 6.07 5.78
CA VAL A 56 2.90 4.84 5.03
C VAL A 56 4.26 4.91 4.35
N MET A 57 4.62 6.05 3.74
CA MET A 57 5.92 6.22 3.08
C MET A 57 7.07 6.20 4.09
N LEU A 58 6.90 6.82 5.25
CA LEU A 58 7.86 6.75 6.35
C LEU A 58 8.08 5.29 6.78
N LEU A 59 6.99 4.54 7.00
CA LEU A 59 7.06 3.12 7.37
C LEU A 59 7.80 2.31 6.30
N ALA A 60 7.45 2.49 5.03
CA ALA A 60 8.04 1.79 3.90
C ALA A 60 9.54 2.07 3.74
N CYS A 61 10.00 3.30 3.99
CA CYS A 61 11.41 3.68 3.88
C CYS A 61 12.25 3.30 5.10
N THR A 62 11.64 3.17 6.28
CA THR A 62 12.38 2.95 7.54
C THR A 62 12.37 1.50 8.01
N THR A 63 11.32 0.74 7.69
CA THR A 63 11.08 -0.60 8.25
C THR A 63 11.01 -1.64 7.14
N PRO A 64 11.97 -2.59 7.04
CA PRO A 64 11.92 -3.65 6.04
C PRO A 64 10.76 -4.62 6.33
N ILE A 65 10.21 -5.26 5.29
CA ILE A 65 9.07 -6.17 5.44
C ILE A 65 9.34 -7.32 6.40
N SER A 66 10.59 -7.78 6.53
CA SER A 66 10.97 -8.85 7.45
C SER A 66 10.73 -8.44 8.91
N GLU A 67 10.97 -7.18 9.24
CA GLU A 67 10.67 -6.63 10.57
C GLU A 67 9.15 -6.49 10.79
N LEU A 68 8.38 -6.12 9.76
CA LEU A 68 6.91 -6.10 9.82
C LEU A 68 6.32 -7.50 10.06
N LEU A 69 6.79 -8.52 9.33
CA LEU A 69 6.35 -9.91 9.50
C LEU A 69 6.69 -10.47 10.88
N MET A 70 7.87 -10.12 11.43
CA MET A 70 8.20 -10.45 12.82
C MET A 70 7.29 -9.73 13.82
N GLY A 71 6.96 -8.46 13.55
CA GLY A 71 6.00 -7.68 14.34
C GLY A 71 4.60 -8.33 14.35
N MET A 72 4.13 -8.80 13.21
CA MET A 72 2.86 -9.55 13.10
C MET A 72 2.83 -10.76 14.03
N ARG A 73 3.91 -11.54 14.07
CA ARG A 73 4.03 -12.70 14.96
C ARG A 73 4.00 -12.30 16.44
N ARG A 74 4.62 -11.17 16.81
CA ARG A 74 4.62 -10.64 18.19
C ARG A 74 3.24 -10.15 18.65
N ILE A 75 2.42 -9.65 17.73
CA ILE A 75 1.05 -9.18 18.02
C ILE A 75 0.06 -10.37 18.10
N GLY A 76 0.53 -11.61 17.91
CA GLY A 76 -0.28 -12.83 18.06
C GLY A 76 -0.92 -13.33 16.77
N ILE A 77 -0.51 -12.82 15.60
CA ILE A 77 -0.98 -13.37 14.31
C ILE A 77 -0.44 -14.81 14.15
N PRO A 78 -1.29 -15.79 13.78
CA PRO A 78 -0.87 -17.18 13.60
C PRO A 78 0.32 -17.31 12.64
N GLY A 79 1.31 -18.14 13.02
CA GLY A 79 2.55 -18.32 12.25
C GLY A 79 2.31 -18.68 10.78
N VAL A 80 1.30 -19.51 10.51
CA VAL A 80 0.90 -19.89 9.14
C VAL A 80 0.59 -18.69 8.25
N LEU A 81 -0.12 -17.68 8.77
CA LEU A 81 -0.44 -16.46 7.99
C LEU A 81 0.82 -15.63 7.73
N VAL A 82 1.75 -15.60 8.69
CA VAL A 82 3.03 -14.91 8.56
C VAL A 82 3.91 -15.61 7.51
N ASP A 83 3.94 -16.94 7.51
CA ASP A 83 4.68 -17.74 6.54
C ASP A 83 4.11 -17.60 5.13
N ILE A 84 2.78 -17.62 4.97
CA ILE A 84 2.11 -17.35 3.68
C ILE A 84 2.47 -15.94 3.19
N SER A 85 2.46 -14.95 4.07
CA SER A 85 2.84 -13.57 3.74
C SER A 85 4.30 -13.47 3.31
N ALA A 86 5.22 -14.16 4.00
CA ALA A 86 6.63 -14.23 3.66
C ALA A 86 6.86 -14.90 2.29
N ALA A 87 6.21 -16.04 2.04
CA ALA A 87 6.26 -16.74 0.76
C ALA A 87 5.75 -15.86 -0.38
N THR A 88 4.62 -15.19 -0.15
CA THR A 88 3.99 -14.29 -1.12
C THR A 88 4.92 -13.12 -1.46
N TYR A 89 5.47 -12.43 -0.45
CA TYR A 89 6.42 -11.33 -0.67
C TYR A 89 7.63 -11.78 -1.50
N ARG A 90 8.24 -12.92 -1.16
CA ARG A 90 9.35 -13.48 -1.93
C ARG A 90 8.95 -13.81 -3.37
N MET A 91 7.76 -14.38 -3.56
CA MET A 91 7.24 -14.77 -4.87
C MET A 91 6.98 -13.54 -5.76
N ILE A 92 6.55 -12.40 -5.19
CA ILE A 92 6.33 -11.16 -5.95
C ILE A 92 7.57 -10.75 -6.73
N PHE A 93 8.74 -10.62 -6.09
CA PHE A 93 9.97 -10.21 -6.78
C PHE A 93 10.43 -11.24 -7.81
N LEU A 94 10.36 -12.53 -7.45
CA LEU A 94 10.74 -13.61 -8.37
C LEU A 94 9.87 -13.63 -9.64
N LEU A 95 8.56 -13.41 -9.49
CA LEU A 95 7.64 -13.35 -10.61
C LEU A 95 7.75 -12.05 -11.39
N LEU A 96 8.08 -10.93 -10.73
CA LEU A 96 8.31 -9.65 -11.38
C LEU A 96 9.52 -9.71 -12.33
N ASP A 97 10.62 -10.33 -11.89
CA ASP A 97 11.81 -10.53 -12.73
C ASP A 97 11.48 -11.38 -13.96
N ARG A 98 10.70 -12.46 -13.78
CA ARG A 98 10.22 -13.31 -14.87
C ARG A 98 9.29 -12.57 -15.81
N ALA A 99 8.32 -11.84 -15.28
CA ALA A 99 7.41 -11.02 -16.06
C ALA A 99 8.18 -9.98 -16.89
N GLY A 100 9.21 -9.36 -16.31
CA GLY A 100 10.12 -8.45 -17.01
C GLY A 100 10.90 -9.14 -18.14
N ALA A 101 11.41 -10.34 -17.91
CA ALA A 101 12.08 -11.13 -18.95
C ALA A 101 11.13 -11.51 -20.10
N ILE A 102 9.93 -11.99 -19.79
CA ILE A 102 8.89 -12.34 -20.77
C ILE A 102 8.49 -11.10 -21.57
N ARG A 103 8.24 -9.98 -20.90
CA ARG A 103 7.87 -8.72 -21.56
C ARG A 103 8.95 -8.24 -22.53
N ARG A 104 10.23 -8.34 -22.16
CA ARG A 104 11.35 -8.01 -23.06
C ARG A 104 11.39 -8.93 -24.28
N ALA A 105 11.21 -10.24 -24.09
CA ALA A 105 11.16 -11.21 -25.19
C ALA A 105 9.97 -10.96 -26.14
N GLN A 106 8.80 -10.61 -25.60
CA GLN A 106 7.63 -10.24 -26.39
C GLN A 106 7.84 -8.92 -27.16
N ALA A 107 8.48 -7.93 -26.54
CA ALA A 107 8.82 -6.67 -27.20
C ALA A 107 9.77 -6.88 -28.39
N ALA A 108 10.78 -7.75 -28.23
CA ALA A 108 11.69 -8.13 -29.32
C ALA A 108 10.96 -8.83 -30.49
N ARG A 109 9.81 -9.45 -30.24
CA ARG A 109 8.94 -10.09 -31.24
C ARG A 109 7.80 -9.19 -31.74
N LEU A 110 7.90 -7.87 -31.54
CA LEU A 110 6.88 -6.90 -31.95
C LEU A 110 5.50 -7.15 -31.29
N GLY A 111 5.49 -7.70 -30.07
CA GLY A 111 4.27 -8.06 -29.34
C GLY A 111 3.45 -6.87 -28.84
N TYR A 112 4.02 -5.66 -28.85
CA TYR A 112 3.38 -4.44 -28.32
C TYR A 112 3.18 -3.34 -29.38
N THR A 113 3.20 -3.68 -30.68
CA THR A 113 3.11 -2.69 -31.77
C THR A 113 1.69 -2.15 -32.02
N ASN A 114 0.65 -2.89 -31.64
CA ASN A 114 -0.73 -2.44 -31.71
C ASN A 114 -1.53 -3.02 -30.54
N SER A 115 -2.68 -2.42 -30.24
CA SER A 115 -3.50 -2.80 -29.09
C SER A 115 -3.93 -4.28 -29.13
N ARG A 116 -4.23 -4.84 -30.30
CA ARG A 116 -4.62 -6.25 -30.46
C ARG A 116 -3.47 -7.20 -30.07
N ARG A 117 -2.27 -6.94 -30.57
CA ARG A 117 -1.06 -7.71 -30.22
C ARG A 117 -0.68 -7.51 -28.76
N ALA A 118 -0.84 -6.28 -28.24
CA ALA A 118 -0.56 -5.97 -26.84
C ALA A 118 -1.46 -6.77 -25.89
N THR A 119 -2.78 -6.86 -26.18
CA THR A 119 -3.72 -7.67 -25.39
C THR A 119 -3.37 -9.17 -25.46
N SER A 120 -3.05 -9.69 -26.64
CA SER A 120 -2.62 -11.09 -26.79
C SER A 120 -1.31 -11.38 -26.03
N SER A 121 -0.32 -10.49 -26.13
CA SER A 121 0.95 -10.61 -25.41
C SER A 121 0.74 -10.52 -23.89
N MET A 122 -0.15 -9.64 -23.43
CA MET A 122 -0.49 -9.55 -22.01
C MET A 122 -1.14 -10.85 -21.50
N GLY A 123 -2.08 -11.41 -22.26
CA GLY A 123 -2.71 -12.68 -21.92
C GLY A 123 -1.70 -13.83 -21.82
N GLN A 124 -0.78 -13.93 -22.78
CA GLN A 124 0.31 -14.92 -22.76
C GLN A 124 1.26 -14.73 -21.57
N LEU A 125 1.60 -13.47 -21.26
CA LEU A 125 2.45 -13.15 -20.11
C LEU A 125 1.78 -13.60 -18.81
N LEU A 126 0.51 -13.23 -18.62
CA LEU A 126 -0.26 -13.60 -17.43
C LEU A 126 -0.37 -15.12 -17.28
N ALA A 127 -0.73 -15.84 -18.35
CA ALA A 127 -0.82 -17.29 -18.33
C ALA A 127 0.53 -17.95 -17.99
N THR A 128 1.62 -17.48 -18.60
CA THR A 128 2.96 -18.02 -18.36
C THR A 128 3.41 -17.76 -16.92
N VAL A 129 3.22 -16.54 -16.42
CA VAL A 129 3.57 -16.18 -15.04
C VAL A 129 2.75 -17.01 -14.05
N PHE A 130 1.45 -17.19 -14.29
CA PHE A 130 0.57 -17.99 -13.45
C PHE A 130 0.98 -19.48 -13.37
N VAL A 131 1.23 -20.13 -14.52
CA VAL A 131 1.72 -21.52 -14.50
C VAL A 131 3.06 -21.61 -13.78
N SER A 132 3.96 -20.66 -14.02
CA SER A 132 5.28 -20.64 -13.38
C SER A 132 5.23 -20.41 -11.87
N SER A 133 4.22 -19.70 -11.37
CA SER A 133 4.02 -19.46 -9.93
C SER A 133 3.49 -20.72 -9.25
N TRP A 134 2.53 -21.41 -9.88
CA TRP A 134 2.01 -22.69 -9.42
C TRP A 134 3.10 -23.77 -9.33
N ASP A 135 3.92 -23.90 -10.38
CA ASP A 135 5.07 -24.82 -10.36
C ASP A 135 6.10 -24.45 -9.28
N ARG A 136 6.25 -23.16 -9.00
CA ARG A 136 7.17 -22.71 -7.96
C ARG A 136 6.63 -22.98 -6.56
N ALA A 137 5.32 -22.86 -6.34
CA ALA A 137 4.66 -23.23 -5.10
C ALA A 137 4.86 -24.74 -4.81
N ARG A 138 4.59 -25.62 -5.78
CA ARG A 138 4.83 -27.07 -5.63
C ARG A 138 6.28 -27.43 -5.33
N ARG A 139 7.25 -26.75 -5.97
CA ARG A 139 8.67 -26.95 -5.67
C ARG A 139 9.06 -26.43 -4.28
N LEU A 140 8.43 -25.37 -3.81
CA LEU A 140 8.65 -24.86 -2.46
C LEU A 140 8.12 -25.88 -1.44
N GLU A 141 6.90 -26.36 -1.64
CA GLU A 141 6.27 -27.41 -0.82
C GLU A 141 7.14 -28.66 -0.73
N ALA A 142 7.51 -29.27 -1.87
CA ALA A 142 8.40 -30.43 -1.88
C ALA A 142 9.76 -30.18 -1.21
N GLY A 143 10.29 -28.96 -1.31
CA GLY A 143 11.52 -28.57 -0.63
C GLY A 143 11.37 -28.38 0.89
N LEU A 144 10.18 -28.00 1.36
CA LEU A 144 9.84 -27.90 2.78
C LEU A 144 9.62 -29.30 3.37
N ASP A 145 8.92 -30.17 2.65
CA ASP A 145 8.71 -31.56 3.05
C ASP A 145 10.04 -32.30 3.23
N GLY A 146 10.97 -32.12 2.30
CA GLY A 146 12.33 -32.68 2.40
C GLY A 146 13.15 -32.15 3.59
N ARG A 147 12.71 -31.06 4.24
CA ARG A 147 13.32 -30.48 5.45
C ARG A 147 12.53 -30.78 6.72
N GLY A 148 11.55 -31.69 6.66
CA GLY A 148 10.72 -32.08 7.80
C GLY A 148 9.46 -31.25 8.01
N GLY A 149 9.02 -30.46 7.00
CA GLY A 149 7.71 -29.78 7.00
C GLY A 149 7.56 -28.59 7.96
N THR A 150 8.57 -28.28 8.79
CA THR A 150 8.48 -27.26 9.86
C THR A 150 9.40 -26.05 9.65
N ALA A 151 9.93 -25.84 8.45
CA ALA A 151 10.82 -24.71 8.21
C ALA A 151 10.02 -23.39 8.19
N GLU A 152 10.10 -22.63 9.28
CA GLU A 152 9.59 -21.26 9.34
C GLU A 152 10.20 -20.44 8.20
N LEU A 153 9.36 -19.76 7.42
CA LEU A 153 9.81 -19.00 6.26
C LEU A 153 10.37 -17.63 6.64
N VAL A 154 10.07 -17.17 7.86
CA VAL A 154 10.65 -15.96 8.44
C VAL A 154 11.97 -16.31 9.16
N PRO A 155 13.11 -15.73 8.75
CA PRO A 155 14.37 -15.96 9.45
C PRO A 155 14.32 -15.38 10.86
N ILE A 156 14.73 -16.18 11.85
CA ILE A 156 14.91 -15.75 13.24
C ILE A 156 16.05 -14.73 13.26
N ARG A 157 15.74 -13.43 13.30
CA ARG A 157 16.74 -12.37 13.50
C ARG A 157 16.88 -12.05 14.98
N PRO A 158 18.12 -11.84 15.46
CA PRO A 158 18.32 -11.27 16.79
C PRO A 158 17.66 -9.89 16.86
N ALA A 159 17.00 -9.59 17.98
CA ALA A 159 16.34 -8.32 18.18
C ALA A 159 17.36 -7.17 18.02
N LYS A 160 17.03 -6.21 17.16
CA LYS A 160 17.84 -5.00 16.99
C LYS A 160 17.82 -4.22 18.31
N PRO A 161 18.97 -3.72 18.82
CA PRO A 161 18.98 -2.94 20.05
C PRO A 161 18.18 -1.65 19.84
N PHE A 162 17.20 -1.41 20.70
CA PHE A 162 16.40 -0.19 20.68
C PHE A 162 17.21 0.97 21.27
N SER A 163 17.31 2.08 20.55
CA SER A 163 17.81 3.32 21.14
C SER A 163 16.67 3.97 21.94
N GLY A 164 16.77 3.92 23.27
CA GLY A 164 15.74 4.51 24.16
C GLY A 164 15.49 6.00 23.88
N ARG A 165 16.53 6.72 23.42
CA ARG A 165 16.43 8.12 22.98
C ARG A 165 15.49 8.29 21.79
N PHE A 166 15.53 7.38 20.82
CA PHE A 166 14.64 7.43 19.65
C PHE A 166 13.19 7.20 20.04
N ILE A 167 12.94 6.19 20.89
CA ILE A 167 11.59 5.90 21.41
C ILE A 167 11.06 7.11 22.19
N PHE A 168 11.87 7.68 23.08
CA PHE A 168 11.48 8.84 23.88
C PHE A 168 11.07 10.04 23.02
N TRP A 169 11.90 10.43 22.05
CA TRP A 169 11.60 11.55 21.15
C TRP A 169 10.38 11.29 20.26
N THR A 170 10.21 10.07 19.76
CA THR A 170 9.05 9.72 18.94
C THR A 170 7.75 9.69 19.74
N LEU A 171 7.78 9.22 21.00
CA LEU A 171 6.62 9.25 21.90
C LEU A 171 6.22 10.69 22.23
N ILE A 172 7.18 11.55 22.56
CA ILE A 172 6.92 12.97 22.85
C ILE A 172 6.32 13.67 21.63
N ALA A 173 6.90 13.50 20.44
CA ALA A 173 6.38 14.11 19.23
C ALA A 173 4.93 13.71 18.94
N ASN A 174 4.59 12.42 19.12
CA ASN A 174 3.22 11.94 18.95
C ASN A 174 2.26 12.45 20.03
N LEU A 175 2.68 12.49 21.29
CA LEU A 175 1.86 13.02 22.39
C LEU A 175 1.58 14.51 22.22
N LEU A 176 2.58 15.30 21.80
CA LEU A 176 2.42 16.72 21.50
C LEU A 176 1.47 16.94 20.31
N ALA A 177 1.60 16.14 19.25
CA ALA A 177 0.69 16.20 18.11
C ALA A 177 -0.75 15.84 18.51
N ALA A 178 -0.94 14.80 19.33
CA ALA A 178 -2.25 14.40 19.84
C ALA A 178 -2.87 15.47 20.75
N ALA A 179 -2.07 16.06 21.64
CA ALA A 179 -2.51 17.14 22.52
C ALA A 179 -2.96 18.37 21.71
N LEU A 180 -2.22 18.75 20.66
CA LEU A 180 -2.59 19.82 19.74
C LEU A 180 -3.92 19.53 19.03
N VAL A 181 -4.13 18.30 18.57
CA VAL A 181 -5.40 17.91 17.94
C VAL A 181 -6.55 17.99 18.94
N ILE A 182 -6.35 17.51 20.17
CA ILE A 182 -7.36 17.55 21.22
C ILE A 182 -7.72 18.99 21.57
N THR A 183 -6.74 19.89 21.75
CA THR A 183 -7.00 21.29 22.08
C THR A 183 -7.74 22.04 20.97
N ILE A 184 -7.39 21.77 19.70
CA ILE A 184 -8.09 22.33 18.54
C ILE A 184 -9.53 21.81 18.47
N TRP A 185 -9.75 20.51 18.74
CA TRP A 185 -11.08 19.91 18.74
C TRP A 185 -11.94 20.38 19.91
N TRP A 186 -11.32 20.71 21.05
CA TRP A 186 -12.01 21.25 22.22
C TRP A 186 -12.47 22.71 22.05
N TRP A 187 -11.86 23.45 21.11
CA TRP A 187 -12.16 24.85 20.80
C TRP A 187 -13.14 25.04 19.63
N LYS A 188 -13.54 23.95 18.95
CA LYS A 188 -14.46 23.96 17.80
C LYS A 188 -15.84 23.46 18.23
#